data_AF-A0A7W2UN48-F1
#
_entry.id   AF-A0A7W2UN48-F1
#
_cell.length_a   1.000
_cell.length_b   1.000
_cell.length_c   1.000
_cell.angle_alpha   90.00
_cell.angle_beta   90.00
_cell.angle_gamma   90.00
#
_symmetry.space_group_name_H-M   'P 1'
#
loop_
_entity.id
_entity.type
_entity.pdbx_description
1 polymer ?
#
loop_
_entity_poly.entity_id
_entity_poly.type
_entity_poly.pdbx_seq_one_letter_code
_entity_poly.pdbx_strand_id
1 'polypeptide(L)'
;MSISISDLVTVRSRHPEAIAEAAARRVRRPLIGDSGRLMIVAADHPARGALAVGGHKLAMANRGDLLERLCVALSRPGVDGVLATADILEDLLLLGALDGKVVMGSMNRGGLAGASFELDDRFTGHRPQDIERLRFDAGKLLLRIDYEDAGSLTTMVTTARAIDDMAERRLPVFVEPFISRRTGGKVVNDLSAEAVTKSIAIASGLAGTSAYTWLKVPVTDDADEMAAVMETSTLPAVLLGGDVGKSPQDQEEAYEKWRKALGLPTVQGLVVGRSLLYPAEGSVETAVDTAVGLL
;
A
#
# COMPACT_ATOMS: atom_id res chain seq x y z
N MET A 1 5.28 4.87 -30.59
CA MET A 1 4.41 5.99 -30.14
C MET A 1 4.19 5.83 -28.65
N SER A 2 4.33 6.89 -27.87
CA SER A 2 3.99 6.89 -26.44
C SER A 2 2.47 6.92 -26.28
N ILE A 3 1.92 6.00 -25.50
CA ILE A 3 0.49 5.95 -25.16
C ILE A 3 0.19 7.07 -24.15
N SER A 4 -0.85 7.87 -24.39
CA SER A 4 -1.36 8.85 -23.43
C SER A 4 -2.53 8.30 -22.61
N ILE A 5 -2.92 8.99 -21.53
CA ILE A 5 -4.08 8.59 -20.71
C ILE A 5 -5.36 8.53 -21.55
N SER A 6 -5.56 9.44 -22.51
CA SER A 6 -6.71 9.42 -23.41
C SER A 6 -6.73 8.23 -24.39
N ASP A 7 -5.57 7.62 -24.66
CA ASP A 7 -5.47 6.46 -25.55
C ASP A 7 -5.80 5.14 -24.85
N LEU A 8 -5.75 5.08 -23.51
CA LEU A 8 -5.86 3.85 -22.72
C LEU A 8 -7.13 3.06 -23.03
N VAL A 9 -8.28 3.72 -23.18
CA VAL A 9 -9.55 3.07 -23.52
C VAL A 9 -9.47 2.40 -24.89
N THR A 10 -8.84 3.06 -25.87
CA THR A 10 -8.65 2.51 -27.22
C THR A 10 -7.72 1.32 -27.20
N VAL A 11 -6.61 1.40 -26.47
CA VAL A 11 -5.66 0.29 -26.33
C VAL A 11 -6.32 -0.90 -25.64
N ARG A 12 -7.00 -0.69 -24.51
CA ARG A 12 -7.68 -1.77 -23.78
C ARG A 12 -8.78 -2.47 -24.58
N SER A 13 -9.50 -1.72 -25.41
CA SER A 13 -10.59 -2.26 -26.23
C SER A 13 -10.12 -2.99 -27.49
N ARG A 14 -8.98 -2.57 -28.07
CA ARG A 14 -8.49 -3.09 -29.36
C ARG A 14 -7.27 -3.99 -29.26
N HIS A 15 -6.45 -3.79 -28.24
CA HIS A 15 -5.15 -4.44 -28.04
C HIS A 15 -4.93 -4.81 -26.55
N PRO A 16 -5.84 -5.56 -25.90
CA PRO A 16 -5.70 -5.93 -24.50
C PRO A 16 -4.41 -6.74 -24.20
N GLU A 17 -3.88 -7.46 -25.19
CA GLU A 17 -2.60 -8.18 -25.11
C GLU A 17 -1.40 -7.26 -24.80
N ALA A 18 -1.50 -5.97 -25.13
CA ALA A 18 -0.45 -4.98 -24.91
C ALA A 18 -0.04 -4.86 -23.43
N ILE A 19 -0.94 -5.19 -22.51
CA ILE A 19 -0.66 -5.19 -21.07
C ILE A 19 0.38 -6.24 -20.70
N ALA A 20 0.16 -7.49 -21.15
CA ALA A 20 1.08 -8.60 -20.88
C ALA A 20 2.44 -8.36 -21.57
N GLU A 21 2.40 -7.81 -22.77
CA GLU A 21 3.62 -7.42 -23.49
C GLU A 21 4.40 -6.29 -22.77
N ALA A 22 3.71 -5.28 -22.27
CA ALA A 22 4.32 -4.20 -21.49
C ALA A 22 4.96 -4.75 -20.21
N ALA A 23 4.27 -5.61 -19.47
CA ALA A 23 4.81 -6.30 -18.29
C ALA A 23 6.05 -7.14 -18.64
N ALA A 24 6.02 -7.86 -19.77
CA ALA A 24 7.15 -8.68 -20.22
C ALA A 24 8.39 -7.84 -20.59
N ARG A 25 8.21 -6.66 -21.18
CA ARG A 25 9.30 -5.75 -21.57
C ARG A 25 9.80 -4.85 -20.43
N ARG A 26 9.01 -4.67 -19.37
CA ARG A 26 9.32 -3.78 -18.25
C ARG A 26 10.72 -4.00 -17.69
N VAL A 27 11.46 -2.91 -17.54
CA VAL A 27 12.75 -2.91 -16.84
C VAL A 27 12.50 -3.02 -15.35
N ARG A 28 13.04 -4.07 -14.73
CA ARG A 28 12.92 -4.30 -13.28
C ARG A 28 14.12 -3.74 -12.54
N ARG A 29 13.94 -3.55 -11.23
CA ARG A 29 15.00 -3.20 -10.28
C ARG A 29 14.92 -4.10 -9.04
N PRO A 30 15.98 -4.17 -8.21
CA PRO A 30 15.88 -4.75 -6.88
C PRO A 30 14.81 -4.06 -6.01
N LEU A 31 14.19 -4.81 -5.09
CA LEU A 31 13.20 -4.27 -4.14
C LEU A 31 13.82 -3.14 -3.32
N ILE A 32 14.96 -3.40 -2.68
CA ILE A 32 15.75 -2.40 -1.95
C ILE A 32 16.93 -2.00 -2.82
N GLY A 33 17.04 -0.71 -3.10
CA GLY A 33 18.17 -0.14 -3.85
C GLY A 33 19.36 0.19 -2.96
N ASP A 34 20.33 0.91 -3.52
CA ASP A 34 21.58 1.26 -2.84
C ASP A 34 21.41 2.15 -1.61
N SER A 35 20.28 2.89 -1.51
CA SER A 35 19.94 3.69 -0.33
C SER A 35 19.63 2.85 0.90
N GLY A 36 19.32 1.56 0.73
CA GLY A 36 18.81 0.70 1.81
C GLY A 36 17.38 1.04 2.26
N ARG A 37 16.72 2.02 1.63
CA ARG A 37 15.36 2.47 1.96
C ARG A 37 14.39 2.19 0.81
N LEU A 38 13.10 2.22 1.13
CA LEU A 38 12.00 2.01 0.18
C LEU A 38 10.97 3.15 0.22
N MET A 39 10.70 3.77 -0.93
CA MET A 39 9.62 4.76 -1.09
C MET A 39 8.61 4.31 -2.14
N ILE A 40 7.41 3.93 -1.70
CA ILE A 40 6.31 3.48 -2.57
C ILE A 40 5.10 4.40 -2.44
N VAL A 41 4.56 4.82 -3.58
CA VAL A 41 3.30 5.57 -3.65
C VAL A 41 2.13 4.59 -3.76
N ALA A 42 1.13 4.70 -2.89
CA ALA A 42 0.00 3.76 -2.82
C ALA A 42 -1.31 4.33 -3.38
N ALA A 43 -1.99 3.59 -4.25
CA ALA A 43 -3.24 3.99 -4.88
C ALA A 43 -4.30 2.89 -4.97
N ASP A 44 -4.26 1.86 -4.13
CA ASP A 44 -5.25 0.76 -4.14
C ASP A 44 -6.61 1.14 -3.50
N HIS A 45 -6.69 2.29 -2.82
CA HIS A 45 -7.88 2.82 -2.12
C HIS A 45 -9.20 2.73 -2.92
N PRO A 46 -9.28 3.18 -4.19
CA PRO A 46 -10.53 3.21 -4.94
C PRO A 46 -11.22 1.85 -5.06
N ALA A 47 -10.46 0.76 -5.19
CA ALA A 47 -10.99 -0.59 -5.34
C ALA A 47 -11.72 -1.14 -4.10
N ARG A 48 -11.68 -0.42 -2.97
CA ARG A 48 -12.47 -0.74 -1.75
C ARG A 48 -13.64 0.22 -1.55
N GLY A 49 -13.93 1.06 -2.52
CA GLY A 49 -14.91 2.15 -2.37
C GLY A 49 -14.43 3.30 -1.49
N ALA A 50 -13.15 3.31 -1.07
CA ALA A 50 -12.57 4.38 -0.28
C ALA A 50 -12.00 5.47 -1.20
N LEU A 51 -12.86 6.41 -1.61
CA LEU A 51 -12.52 7.48 -2.55
C LEU A 51 -12.26 8.84 -1.87
N ALA A 52 -12.55 8.93 -0.57
CA ALA A 52 -12.48 10.17 0.16
C ALA A 52 -11.03 10.53 0.52
N VAL A 53 -10.70 11.81 0.38
CA VAL A 53 -9.50 12.41 0.96
C VAL A 53 -9.91 13.73 1.61
N GLY A 54 -9.51 13.93 2.87
CA GLY A 54 -9.87 15.11 3.65
C GLY A 54 -11.38 15.37 3.68
N GLY A 55 -11.82 16.54 3.21
CA GLY A 55 -13.24 16.91 3.11
C GLY A 55 -13.95 16.40 1.84
N HIS A 56 -13.21 15.91 0.84
CA HIS A 56 -13.73 15.61 -0.49
C HIS A 56 -14.06 14.12 -0.64
N LYS A 57 -15.36 13.79 -0.61
CA LYS A 57 -15.86 12.40 -0.59
C LYS A 57 -15.43 11.54 -1.80
N LEU A 58 -15.22 12.17 -2.95
CA LEU A 58 -14.90 11.50 -4.22
C LEU A 58 -13.57 11.99 -4.82
N ALA A 59 -12.62 12.40 -3.97
CA ALA A 59 -11.32 12.92 -4.39
C ALA A 59 -10.60 11.99 -5.40
N MET A 60 -10.62 10.68 -5.14
CA MET A 60 -9.95 9.69 -5.99
C MET A 60 -10.82 9.11 -7.11
N ALA A 61 -12.01 9.67 -7.36
CA ALA A 61 -12.96 9.10 -8.31
C ALA A 61 -12.57 9.35 -9.78
N ASN A 62 -11.87 10.44 -10.07
CA ASN A 62 -11.40 10.73 -11.43
C ASN A 62 -10.14 9.91 -11.73
N ARG A 63 -10.30 8.83 -12.51
CA ARG A 63 -9.19 7.94 -12.91
C ARG A 63 -8.10 8.67 -13.69
N GLY A 64 -8.44 9.64 -14.53
CA GLY A 64 -7.45 10.42 -15.30
C GLY A 64 -6.57 11.25 -14.37
N ASP A 65 -7.18 12.04 -13.48
CA ASP A 65 -6.47 12.84 -12.46
C ASP A 65 -5.58 11.95 -11.55
N LEU A 66 -6.10 10.81 -11.10
CA LEU A 66 -5.31 9.87 -10.29
C LEU A 66 -4.07 9.33 -11.05
N LEU A 67 -4.22 9.00 -12.33
CA LEU A 67 -3.09 8.55 -13.17
C LEU A 67 -2.08 9.68 -13.42
N GLU A 68 -2.53 10.91 -13.68
CA GLU A 68 -1.65 12.08 -13.82
C GLU A 68 -0.80 12.28 -12.55
N ARG A 69 -1.45 12.27 -11.38
CA ARG A 69 -0.77 12.37 -10.07
C ARG A 69 0.21 11.24 -9.83
N LEU A 70 -0.15 10.02 -10.18
CA LEU A 70 0.75 8.85 -10.06
C LEU A 70 1.97 8.97 -10.98
N CYS A 71 1.78 9.40 -12.24
CA CYS A 71 2.89 9.64 -13.16
C CYS A 71 3.83 10.74 -12.64
N VAL A 72 3.28 11.84 -12.12
CA VAL A 72 4.06 12.91 -11.48
C VAL A 72 4.86 12.36 -10.30
N ALA A 73 4.21 11.65 -9.38
CA ALA A 73 4.86 11.06 -8.21
C ALA A 73 5.98 10.07 -8.61
N LEU A 74 5.72 9.17 -9.56
CA LEU A 74 6.69 8.19 -10.03
C LEU A 74 7.86 8.82 -10.80
N SER A 75 7.68 9.99 -11.38
CA SER A 75 8.77 10.74 -12.03
C SER A 75 9.75 11.35 -11.03
N ARG A 76 9.36 11.50 -9.75
CA ARG A 76 10.21 12.15 -8.74
C ARG A 76 11.43 11.27 -8.39
N PRO A 77 12.64 11.84 -8.31
CA PRO A 77 13.80 11.16 -7.75
C PRO A 77 13.52 10.66 -6.33
N GLY A 78 14.04 9.47 -6.00
CA GLY A 78 13.83 8.85 -4.69
C GLY A 78 12.51 8.09 -4.54
N VAL A 79 11.56 8.17 -5.48
CA VAL A 79 10.40 7.27 -5.50
C VAL A 79 10.77 5.96 -6.18
N ASP A 80 10.81 4.89 -5.39
CA ASP A 80 11.21 3.55 -5.85
C ASP A 80 10.10 2.84 -6.61
N GLY A 81 8.82 3.12 -6.33
CA GLY A 81 7.74 2.37 -6.95
C GLY A 81 6.31 2.73 -6.56
N VAL A 82 5.40 1.82 -6.92
CA VAL A 82 3.94 1.98 -6.74
C VAL A 82 3.30 0.72 -6.16
N LEU A 83 2.29 0.93 -5.31
CA LEU A 83 1.35 -0.09 -4.84
C LEU A 83 -0.05 0.24 -5.35
N ALA A 84 -0.65 -0.64 -6.15
CA ALA A 84 -2.01 -0.42 -6.63
C ALA A 84 -2.74 -1.74 -7.01
N THR A 85 -4.00 -1.60 -7.40
CA THR A 85 -4.79 -2.69 -8.01
C THR A 85 -4.48 -2.88 -9.48
N ALA A 86 -4.93 -4.00 -10.06
CA ALA A 86 -4.59 -4.41 -11.42
C ALA A 86 -4.93 -3.33 -12.46
N ASP A 87 -6.12 -2.75 -12.40
CA ASP A 87 -6.56 -1.69 -13.32
C ASP A 87 -5.58 -0.51 -13.38
N ILE A 88 -5.06 -0.07 -12.23
CA ILE A 88 -4.10 1.04 -12.14
C ILE A 88 -2.72 0.62 -12.63
N LEU A 89 -2.23 -0.54 -12.19
CA LEU A 89 -0.89 -1.00 -12.56
C LEU A 89 -0.80 -1.28 -14.07
N GLU A 90 -1.86 -1.82 -14.66
CA GLU A 90 -1.94 -2.05 -16.09
C GLU A 90 -1.99 -0.73 -16.89
N ASP A 91 -2.70 0.29 -16.41
CA ASP A 91 -2.67 1.62 -17.03
C ASP A 91 -1.25 2.21 -16.97
N LEU A 92 -0.59 2.14 -15.81
CA LEU A 92 0.78 2.63 -15.65
C LEU A 92 1.81 1.82 -16.48
N LEU A 93 1.59 0.52 -16.69
CA LEU A 93 2.38 -0.30 -17.62
C LEU A 93 2.26 0.23 -19.05
N LEU A 94 1.04 0.46 -19.52
CA LEU A 94 0.79 0.95 -20.88
C LEU A 94 1.35 2.37 -21.09
N LEU A 95 1.31 3.21 -20.06
CA LEU A 95 1.91 4.54 -20.06
C LEU A 95 3.46 4.52 -19.98
N GLY A 96 4.08 3.35 -19.73
CA GLY A 96 5.52 3.22 -19.57
C GLY A 96 6.07 3.78 -18.25
N ALA A 97 5.20 4.08 -17.28
CA ALA A 97 5.57 4.73 -16.03
C ALA A 97 6.23 3.78 -15.00
N LEU A 98 6.28 2.48 -15.28
CA LEU A 98 6.78 1.45 -14.35
C LEU A 98 8.18 0.91 -14.68
N ASP A 99 8.85 1.46 -15.70
CA ASP A 99 10.22 1.09 -16.01
C ASP A 99 11.17 1.55 -14.90
N GLY A 100 12.00 0.63 -14.42
CA GLY A 100 12.92 0.87 -13.31
C GLY A 100 12.21 1.12 -11.97
N LYS A 101 10.94 0.72 -11.83
CA LYS A 101 10.16 0.87 -10.59
C LYS A 101 9.88 -0.48 -9.92
N VAL A 102 9.74 -0.46 -8.60
CA VAL A 102 9.15 -1.55 -7.81
C VAL A 102 7.64 -1.52 -8.02
N VAL A 103 7.05 -2.65 -8.38
CA VAL A 103 5.61 -2.77 -8.62
C VAL A 103 4.99 -3.73 -7.62
N MET A 104 4.08 -3.23 -6.79
CA MET A 104 3.39 -4.02 -5.77
C MET A 104 1.91 -4.20 -6.10
N GLY A 105 1.46 -5.45 -6.18
CA GLY A 105 0.07 -5.80 -6.42
C GLY A 105 -0.74 -5.85 -5.13
N SER A 106 -1.81 -5.06 -5.02
CA SER A 106 -2.80 -5.22 -3.93
C SER A 106 -3.61 -6.50 -4.13
N MET A 107 -3.70 -7.33 -3.09
CA MET A 107 -4.21 -8.71 -3.14
C MET A 107 -5.66 -8.87 -2.65
N ASN A 108 -6.07 -8.12 -1.62
CA ASN A 108 -7.43 -8.17 -1.09
C ASN A 108 -8.10 -6.80 -0.99
N ARG A 109 -9.29 -6.69 -1.60
CA ARG A 109 -10.16 -5.51 -1.56
C ARG A 109 -11.63 -5.89 -1.31
N GLY A 110 -11.91 -7.15 -0.94
CA GLY A 110 -13.28 -7.64 -0.73
C GLY A 110 -13.98 -6.95 0.45
N GLY A 111 -13.22 -6.47 1.42
CA GLY A 111 -13.71 -5.72 2.58
C GLY A 111 -14.05 -4.28 2.22
N LEU A 112 -15.11 -4.07 1.45
CA LEU A 112 -15.57 -2.77 0.97
C LEU A 112 -15.89 -1.81 2.13
N ALA A 113 -15.48 -0.55 2.00
CA ALA A 113 -15.64 0.45 3.05
C ALA A 113 -17.13 0.70 3.36
N GLY A 114 -17.51 0.55 4.63
CA GLY A 114 -18.86 0.71 5.13
C GLY A 114 -19.78 -0.51 4.95
N ALA A 115 -19.29 -1.61 4.36
CA ALA A 115 -20.09 -2.82 4.23
C ALA A 115 -20.29 -3.50 5.60
N SER A 116 -21.41 -4.19 5.77
CA SER A 116 -21.61 -5.06 6.93
C SER A 116 -20.54 -6.17 7.00
N PHE A 117 -20.13 -6.67 5.84
CA PHE A 117 -19.12 -7.71 5.67
C PHE A 117 -17.69 -7.17 5.50
N GLU A 118 -17.43 -5.90 5.84
CA GLU A 118 -16.12 -5.24 5.60
C GLU A 118 -14.89 -5.98 6.17
N LEU A 119 -15.07 -6.80 7.22
CA LEU A 119 -14.01 -7.60 7.83
C LEU A 119 -13.87 -9.03 7.27
N ASP A 120 -14.81 -9.50 6.44
CA ASP A 120 -14.61 -10.64 5.52
C ASP A 120 -13.89 -10.13 4.25
N ASP A 121 -12.63 -9.74 4.43
CA ASP A 121 -11.83 -9.02 3.46
C ASP A 121 -11.19 -9.96 2.44
N ARG A 122 -12.05 -10.52 1.59
CA ARG A 122 -11.67 -11.53 0.60
C ARG A 122 -10.65 -11.02 -0.42
N PHE A 123 -9.83 -11.95 -0.89
CA PHE A 123 -8.81 -11.72 -1.90
C PHE A 123 -9.47 -11.59 -3.28
N THR A 124 -9.69 -10.35 -3.69
CA THR A 124 -10.33 -9.96 -4.95
C THR A 124 -9.38 -9.23 -5.91
N GLY A 125 -8.11 -9.05 -5.51
CA GLY A 125 -7.06 -8.42 -6.30
C GLY A 125 -6.09 -9.44 -6.91
N HIS A 126 -4.81 -9.09 -6.98
CA HIS A 126 -3.79 -9.97 -7.53
C HIS A 126 -3.62 -11.23 -6.68
N ARG A 127 -3.52 -12.38 -7.35
CA ARG A 127 -3.09 -13.63 -6.74
C ARG A 127 -1.57 -13.78 -6.88
N PRO A 128 -0.92 -14.60 -6.05
CA PRO A 128 0.53 -14.84 -6.13
C PRO A 128 1.03 -15.21 -7.54
N GLN A 129 0.31 -16.08 -8.25
CA GLN A 129 0.63 -16.46 -9.63
C GLN A 129 0.47 -15.32 -10.65
N ASP A 130 -0.40 -14.34 -10.38
CA ASP A 130 -0.54 -13.18 -11.26
C ASP A 130 0.63 -12.21 -11.07
N ILE A 131 1.07 -12.00 -9.82
CA ILE A 131 2.24 -11.18 -9.49
C ILE A 131 3.49 -11.75 -10.16
N GLU A 132 3.71 -13.07 -10.05
CA GLU A 132 4.81 -13.76 -10.73
C GLU A 132 4.73 -13.63 -12.25
N ARG A 133 3.57 -13.96 -12.85
CA ARG A 133 3.35 -13.94 -14.31
C ARG A 133 3.55 -12.55 -14.90
N LEU A 134 3.10 -11.50 -14.20
CA LEU A 134 3.27 -10.10 -14.61
C LEU A 134 4.65 -9.53 -14.24
N ARG A 135 5.52 -10.33 -13.63
CA ARG A 135 6.86 -9.93 -13.18
C ARG A 135 6.81 -8.74 -12.23
N PHE A 136 5.77 -8.66 -11.39
CA PHE A 136 5.68 -7.68 -10.31
C PHE A 136 6.58 -8.11 -9.14
N ASP A 137 6.93 -7.16 -8.29
CA ASP A 137 8.05 -7.30 -7.37
C ASP A 137 7.60 -7.70 -5.95
N ALA A 138 6.34 -7.42 -5.58
CA ALA A 138 5.77 -7.85 -4.31
C ALA A 138 4.23 -7.89 -4.35
N GLY A 139 3.64 -8.58 -3.38
CA GLY A 139 2.22 -8.47 -3.04
C GLY A 139 2.00 -7.59 -1.83
N LYS A 140 0.80 -7.06 -1.68
CA LYS A 140 0.35 -6.38 -0.47
C LYS A 140 -1.05 -6.84 -0.09
N LEU A 141 -1.28 -7.08 1.19
CA LEU A 141 -2.59 -7.40 1.75
C LEU A 141 -2.92 -6.53 2.97
N LEU A 142 -4.20 -6.30 3.23
CA LEU A 142 -4.71 -5.67 4.45
C LEU A 142 -5.26 -6.74 5.38
N LEU A 143 -4.84 -6.72 6.64
CA LEU A 143 -5.30 -7.64 7.67
C LEU A 143 -5.89 -6.85 8.84
N ARG A 144 -7.23 -6.75 8.88
CA ARG A 144 -7.95 -6.13 10.00
C ARG A 144 -8.61 -7.20 10.84
N ILE A 145 -8.35 -7.17 12.14
CA ILE A 145 -8.80 -8.18 13.10
C ILE A 145 -9.72 -7.51 14.12
N ASP A 146 -11.00 -7.87 14.08
CA ASP A 146 -11.97 -7.59 15.14
C ASP A 146 -12.29 -8.91 15.84
N TYR A 147 -12.18 -8.94 17.16
CA TYR A 147 -12.42 -10.15 17.93
C TYR A 147 -13.90 -10.53 18.02
N GLU A 148 -14.81 -9.64 17.62
CA GLU A 148 -16.26 -9.86 17.62
C GLU A 148 -16.81 -10.18 16.21
N ASP A 149 -16.00 -10.05 15.15
CA ASP A 149 -16.44 -10.26 13.76
C ASP A 149 -15.82 -11.55 13.18
N ALA A 150 -16.66 -12.56 12.90
CA ALA A 150 -16.22 -13.82 12.33
C ALA A 150 -15.58 -13.69 10.94
N GLY A 151 -15.82 -12.58 10.22
CA GLY A 151 -15.14 -12.26 8.97
C GLY A 151 -13.62 -12.16 9.15
N SER A 152 -13.14 -11.69 10.31
CA SER A 152 -11.71 -11.59 10.59
C SER A 152 -11.00 -12.94 10.56
N LEU A 153 -11.61 -14.01 11.07
CA LEU A 153 -11.01 -15.36 11.01
C LEU A 153 -10.91 -15.86 9.55
N THR A 154 -11.93 -15.60 8.73
CA THR A 154 -11.91 -15.96 7.30
C THR A 154 -10.79 -15.22 6.56
N THR A 155 -10.62 -13.93 6.87
CA THR A 155 -9.52 -13.11 6.34
C THR A 155 -8.16 -13.65 6.80
N MET A 156 -8.00 -13.96 8.08
CA MET A 156 -6.75 -14.50 8.63
C MET A 156 -6.32 -15.82 7.96
N VAL A 157 -7.25 -16.75 7.77
CA VAL A 157 -6.97 -18.03 7.09
C VAL A 157 -6.54 -17.80 5.64
N THR A 158 -7.21 -16.88 4.94
CA THR A 158 -6.86 -16.56 3.55
C THR A 158 -5.52 -15.84 3.46
N THR A 159 -5.22 -14.94 4.41
CA THR A 159 -3.92 -14.27 4.52
C THR A 159 -2.79 -15.27 4.74
N ALA A 160 -2.94 -16.24 5.65
CA ALA A 160 -1.91 -17.25 5.89
C ALA A 160 -1.60 -18.05 4.62
N ARG A 161 -2.63 -18.49 3.88
CA ARG A 161 -2.48 -19.20 2.59
C ARG A 161 -1.80 -18.32 1.54
N ALA A 162 -2.17 -17.05 1.45
CA ALA A 162 -1.55 -16.12 0.51
C ALA A 162 -0.07 -15.89 0.84
N ILE A 163 0.31 -15.85 2.12
CA ILE A 163 1.72 -15.75 2.54
C ILE A 163 2.49 -17.02 2.14
N ASP A 164 1.96 -18.22 2.39
CA ASP A 164 2.58 -19.48 1.96
C ASP A 164 2.78 -19.50 0.43
N ASP A 165 1.74 -19.20 -0.35
CA ASP A 165 1.79 -19.18 -1.82
C ASP A 165 2.80 -18.13 -2.36
N MET A 166 2.96 -16.99 -1.68
CA MET A 166 3.96 -15.97 -2.02
C MET A 166 5.38 -16.44 -1.69
N ALA A 167 5.56 -17.08 -0.53
CA ALA A 167 6.83 -17.62 -0.09
C ALA A 167 7.32 -18.77 -1.00
N GLU A 168 6.43 -19.66 -1.46
CA GLU A 168 6.74 -20.71 -2.44
C GLU A 168 7.31 -20.12 -3.75
N ARG A 169 6.86 -18.92 -4.12
CA ARG A 169 7.32 -18.16 -5.29
C ARG A 169 8.50 -17.25 -5.01
N ARG A 170 8.98 -17.22 -3.76
CA ARG A 170 10.03 -16.32 -3.28
C ARG A 170 9.71 -14.84 -3.53
N LEU A 171 8.43 -14.50 -3.47
CA LEU A 171 7.94 -13.14 -3.66
C LEU A 171 7.68 -12.48 -2.30
N PRO A 172 8.21 -11.26 -2.06
CA PRO A 172 7.87 -10.47 -0.89
C PRO A 172 6.35 -10.19 -0.80
N VAL A 173 5.81 -10.26 0.41
CA VAL A 173 4.43 -9.88 0.70
C VAL A 173 4.38 -8.90 1.87
N PHE A 174 3.73 -7.76 1.65
CA PHE A 174 3.56 -6.70 2.64
C PHE A 174 2.22 -6.89 3.34
N VAL A 175 2.25 -7.29 4.60
CA VAL A 175 1.08 -7.44 5.45
C VAL A 175 0.84 -6.12 6.17
N GLU A 176 -0.35 -5.54 6.00
CA GLU A 176 -0.78 -4.32 6.69
C GLU A 176 -1.74 -4.69 7.84
N PRO A 177 -1.24 -4.94 9.07
CA PRO A 177 -2.06 -5.44 10.17
C PRO A 177 -2.68 -4.32 11.01
N PHE A 178 -3.90 -4.56 11.49
CA PHE A 178 -4.58 -3.74 12.49
C PHE A 178 -5.44 -4.60 13.40
N ILE A 179 -5.51 -4.21 14.68
CA ILE A 179 -6.69 -4.51 15.48
C ILE A 179 -7.75 -3.45 15.15
N SER A 180 -8.98 -3.89 14.94
CA SER A 180 -10.10 -3.04 14.55
C SER A 180 -11.31 -3.35 15.43
N ARG A 181 -12.25 -2.39 15.49
CA ARG A 181 -13.54 -2.55 16.16
C ARG A 181 -14.64 -1.85 15.40
N ARG A 182 -15.87 -2.36 15.46
CA ARG A 182 -17.04 -1.65 14.93
C ARG A 182 -17.59 -0.64 15.93
N THR A 183 -17.53 0.64 15.59
CA THR A 183 -18.08 1.74 16.40
C THR A 183 -19.07 2.55 15.59
N GLY A 184 -20.32 2.63 16.03
CA GLY A 184 -21.37 3.38 15.31
C GLY A 184 -21.58 2.88 13.88
N GLY A 185 -21.47 1.56 13.67
CA GLY A 185 -21.61 0.92 12.35
C GLY A 185 -20.36 0.98 11.45
N LYS A 186 -19.31 1.72 11.84
CA LYS A 186 -18.07 1.87 11.07
C LYS A 186 -16.95 1.03 11.66
N VAL A 187 -16.13 0.43 10.80
CA VAL A 187 -14.88 -0.21 11.22
C VAL A 187 -13.85 0.89 11.52
N VAL A 188 -13.26 0.86 12.70
CA VAL A 188 -12.23 1.79 13.16
C VAL A 188 -11.02 0.98 13.61
N ASN A 189 -9.83 1.36 13.13
CA ASN A 189 -8.58 0.75 13.58
C ASN A 189 -8.18 1.34 14.94
N ASP A 190 -7.69 0.49 15.83
CA ASP A 190 -7.11 0.90 17.10
C ASP A 190 -5.60 1.16 16.90
N LEU A 191 -5.19 2.40 17.12
CA LEU A 191 -3.80 2.87 16.91
C LEU A 191 -3.03 3.05 18.22
N SER A 192 -3.57 2.54 19.35
CA SER A 192 -2.81 2.44 20.59
C SER A 192 -1.60 1.52 20.41
N ALA A 193 -0.50 1.78 21.13
CA ALA A 193 0.69 0.92 21.05
C ALA A 193 0.39 -0.55 21.37
N GLU A 194 -0.51 -0.83 22.33
CA GLU A 194 -0.92 -2.20 22.65
C GLU A 194 -1.59 -2.88 21.45
N ALA A 195 -2.52 -2.21 20.78
CA ALA A 195 -3.21 -2.75 19.62
C ALA A 195 -2.26 -2.98 18.44
N VAL A 196 -1.38 -2.01 18.14
CA VAL A 196 -0.41 -2.13 17.05
C VAL A 196 0.58 -3.26 17.34
N THR A 197 1.13 -3.35 18.56
CA THR A 197 1.99 -4.44 19.03
C THR A 197 1.32 -5.80 18.83
N LYS A 198 0.07 -5.98 19.30
CA LYS A 198 -0.67 -7.24 19.12
C LYS A 198 -0.84 -7.59 17.64
N SER A 199 -1.20 -6.60 16.81
CA SER A 199 -1.40 -6.83 15.38
C SER A 199 -0.11 -7.26 14.68
N ILE A 200 1.04 -6.67 15.05
CA ILE A 200 2.37 -7.04 14.53
C ILE A 200 2.74 -8.46 14.95
N ALA A 201 2.58 -8.80 16.22
CA ALA A 201 2.88 -10.14 16.73
C ALA A 201 2.04 -11.22 16.02
N ILE A 202 0.73 -10.98 15.87
CA ILE A 202 -0.19 -11.90 15.18
C ILE A 202 0.24 -12.06 13.72
N ALA A 203 0.42 -10.95 12.99
CA ALA A 203 0.76 -10.98 11.57
C ALA A 203 2.13 -11.64 11.30
N SER A 204 3.10 -11.43 12.19
CA SER A 204 4.45 -12.00 12.08
C SER A 204 4.46 -13.52 12.23
N GLY A 205 3.47 -14.09 12.94
CA GLY A 205 3.33 -15.53 13.17
C GLY A 205 2.41 -16.27 12.18
N LEU A 206 1.90 -15.61 11.14
CA LEU A 206 1.06 -16.27 10.14
C LEU A 206 1.89 -17.10 9.16
N ALA A 207 1.30 -18.20 8.70
CA ALA A 207 1.82 -19.12 7.66
C ALA A 207 3.01 -20.01 8.11
N GLY A 208 3.49 -20.88 7.21
CA GLY A 208 4.56 -21.83 7.49
C GLY A 208 5.98 -21.23 7.49
N THR A 209 6.14 -20.03 6.92
CA THR A 209 7.39 -19.27 6.92
C THR A 209 7.15 -17.77 6.76
N SER A 210 7.94 -16.96 7.45
CA SER A 210 7.92 -15.49 7.34
C SER A 210 9.10 -14.92 6.54
N ALA A 211 9.89 -15.77 5.86
CA ALA A 211 11.12 -15.37 5.16
C ALA A 211 10.92 -14.29 4.08
N TYR A 212 9.71 -14.16 3.55
CA TYR A 212 9.33 -13.16 2.53
C TYR A 212 8.29 -12.16 3.04
N THR A 213 7.98 -12.15 4.34
CA THR A 213 6.98 -11.26 4.93
C THR A 213 7.60 -9.93 5.32
N TRP A 214 6.98 -8.86 4.86
CA TRP A 214 7.21 -7.48 5.27
C TRP A 214 6.01 -6.96 6.02
N LEU A 215 6.23 -6.04 6.96
CA LEU A 215 5.16 -5.38 7.70
C LEU A 215 4.93 -3.97 7.13
N LYS A 216 3.67 -3.59 6.92
CA LYS A 216 3.27 -2.21 6.61
C LYS A 216 2.46 -1.69 7.79
N VAL A 217 3.08 -0.89 8.66
CA VAL A 217 2.53 -0.56 9.98
C VAL A 217 2.15 0.92 10.09
N PRO A 218 1.10 1.26 10.86
CA PRO A 218 0.82 2.65 11.21
C PRO A 218 1.89 3.20 12.15
N VAL A 219 2.04 4.53 12.16
CA VAL A 219 2.53 5.19 13.37
C VAL A 219 1.39 5.17 14.40
N THR A 220 1.69 4.79 15.63
CA THR A 220 0.77 4.83 16.77
C THR A 220 0.21 6.24 17.03
N ASP A 221 -0.83 6.33 17.86
CA ASP A 221 -1.38 7.61 18.30
C ASP A 221 -0.29 8.49 18.95
N ASP A 222 0.57 7.87 19.77
CA ASP A 222 1.79 8.45 20.32
C ASP A 222 3.04 7.88 19.62
N ALA A 223 3.73 8.70 18.84
CA ALA A 223 4.93 8.29 18.10
C ALA A 223 6.13 7.96 19.00
N ASP A 224 6.09 8.35 20.28
CA ASP A 224 7.14 8.03 21.25
C ASP A 224 7.12 6.54 21.62
N GLU A 225 5.96 5.89 21.51
CA GLU A 225 5.79 4.46 21.78
C GLU A 225 6.26 3.58 20.60
N MET A 226 6.50 4.15 19.42
CA MET A 226 6.86 3.39 18.22
C MET A 226 8.13 2.56 18.39
N ALA A 227 9.11 3.04 19.18
CA ALA A 227 10.32 2.28 19.42
C ALA A 227 10.02 0.91 20.06
N ALA A 228 9.21 0.90 21.14
CA ALA A 228 8.80 -0.31 21.83
C ALA A 228 7.89 -1.19 20.95
N VAL A 229 6.97 -0.58 20.20
CA VAL A 229 6.11 -1.32 19.27
C VAL A 229 6.93 -2.05 18.21
N MET A 230 7.95 -1.39 17.66
CA MET A 230 8.80 -1.94 16.61
C MET A 230 9.80 -3.00 17.11
N GLU A 231 9.98 -3.17 18.43
CA GLU A 231 10.73 -4.28 19.03
C GLU A 231 9.95 -5.62 18.97
N THR A 232 8.65 -5.58 18.66
CA THR A 232 7.78 -6.78 18.61
C THR A 232 8.21 -7.79 17.55
N SER A 233 8.89 -7.36 16.48
CA SER A 233 9.24 -8.21 15.35
C SER A 233 10.58 -7.83 14.76
N THR A 234 11.31 -8.83 14.26
CA THR A 234 12.54 -8.63 13.47
C THR A 234 12.26 -8.57 11.97
N LEU A 235 11.00 -8.67 11.56
CA LEU A 235 10.62 -8.53 10.16
C LEU A 235 10.85 -7.10 9.68
N PRO A 236 11.28 -6.91 8.42
CA PRO A 236 11.42 -5.57 7.87
C PRO A 236 10.06 -4.89 7.76
N ALA A 237 10.02 -3.61 8.14
CA ALA A 237 8.78 -2.84 8.16
C ALA A 237 8.86 -1.58 7.32
N VAL A 238 7.73 -1.10 6.83
CA VAL A 238 7.55 0.20 6.20
C VAL A 238 6.38 0.91 6.89
N LEU A 239 6.45 2.24 6.98
CA LEU A 239 5.36 3.02 7.56
C LEU A 239 4.32 3.32 6.50
N LEU A 240 3.05 3.28 6.90
CA LEU A 240 1.94 3.73 6.07
C LEU A 240 1.59 5.19 6.36
N GLY A 241 1.10 5.86 5.33
CA GLY A 241 0.45 7.15 5.51
C GLY A 241 -0.97 6.96 5.99
N GLY A 242 -1.22 7.30 7.26
CA GLY A 242 -2.56 7.32 7.83
C GLY A 242 -3.48 8.32 7.13
N ASP A 243 -4.69 8.48 7.65
CA ASP A 243 -5.54 9.61 7.29
C ASP A 243 -4.93 10.87 7.91
N VAL A 244 -4.00 11.51 7.20
CA VAL A 244 -3.56 12.87 7.54
C VAL A 244 -4.80 13.74 7.59
N GLY A 245 -4.89 14.54 8.66
CA GLY A 245 -6.01 15.43 8.87
C GLY A 245 -6.20 16.42 7.72
N LYS A 246 -7.17 17.31 7.88
CA LYS A 246 -7.64 18.17 6.79
C LYS A 246 -6.82 19.45 6.65
N SER A 247 -5.85 19.68 7.52
CA SER A 247 -5.08 20.91 7.57
C SER A 247 -3.59 20.69 7.23
N PRO A 248 -2.89 21.73 6.75
CA PRO A 248 -1.44 21.69 6.58
C PRO A 248 -0.69 21.33 7.87
N GLN A 249 -1.21 21.75 9.03
CA GLN A 249 -0.64 21.41 10.32
C GLN A 249 -0.71 19.90 10.59
N ASP A 250 -1.85 19.25 10.29
CA ASP A 250 -1.98 17.80 10.46
C ASP A 250 -0.99 17.03 9.55
N GLN A 251 -0.70 17.58 8.38
CA GLN A 251 0.25 17.00 7.43
C GLN A 251 1.70 17.14 7.94
N GLU A 252 2.06 18.30 8.48
CA GLU A 252 3.39 18.51 9.09
C GLU A 252 3.58 17.61 10.32
N GLU A 253 2.57 17.50 11.19
CA GLU A 253 2.59 16.60 12.34
C GLU A 253 2.79 15.14 11.92
N ALA A 254 2.18 14.71 10.81
CA ALA A 254 2.41 13.38 10.27
C ALA A 254 3.84 13.18 9.73
N TYR A 255 4.43 14.20 9.08
CA TYR A 255 5.82 14.14 8.63
C TYR A 255 6.80 14.06 9.80
N GLU A 256 6.58 14.80 10.89
CA GLU A 256 7.39 14.68 12.11
C GLU A 256 7.30 13.28 12.71
N LYS A 257 6.08 12.74 12.80
CA LYS A 257 5.84 11.36 13.25
C LYS A 257 6.59 10.34 12.39
N TRP A 258 6.58 10.49 11.06
CA TRP A 258 7.34 9.62 10.16
C TRP A 258 8.84 9.79 10.33
N ARG A 259 9.35 11.02 10.42
CA ARG A 259 10.78 11.30 10.61
C ARG A 259 11.32 10.57 11.85
N LYS A 260 10.59 10.63 12.97
CA LYS A 260 10.96 9.92 14.19
C LYS A 260 10.98 8.40 14.00
N ALA A 261 9.91 7.83 13.45
CA ALA A 261 9.79 6.38 13.28
C ALA A 261 10.77 5.81 12.21
N LEU A 262 11.12 6.57 11.18
CA LEU A 262 12.12 6.19 10.17
C LEU A 262 13.54 6.02 10.74
N GLY A 263 13.82 6.61 11.90
CA GLY A 263 15.07 6.40 12.63
C GLY A 263 15.18 5.02 13.29
N LEU A 264 14.10 4.25 13.36
CA LEU A 264 14.09 2.93 14.00
C LEU A 264 14.71 1.85 13.09
N PRO A 265 15.48 0.89 13.64
CA PRO A 265 16.28 -0.05 12.85
C PRO A 265 15.47 -1.04 12.02
N THR A 266 14.26 -1.38 12.45
CA THR A 266 13.35 -2.30 11.75
C THR A 266 12.55 -1.61 10.64
N VAL A 267 12.48 -0.27 10.65
CA VAL A 267 11.77 0.51 9.65
C VAL A 267 12.70 0.76 8.47
N GLN A 268 12.23 0.43 7.27
CA GLN A 268 12.99 0.41 6.02
C GLN A 268 12.42 1.38 4.98
N GLY A 269 11.39 2.16 5.32
CA GLY A 269 10.86 3.18 4.42
C GLY A 269 9.38 3.48 4.57
N LEU A 270 8.78 3.96 3.50
CA LEU A 270 7.42 4.50 3.43
C LEU A 270 6.61 3.84 2.30
N VAL A 271 5.36 3.49 2.60
CA VAL A 271 4.34 3.09 1.62
C VAL A 271 3.10 3.95 1.84
N VAL A 272 3.06 5.09 1.16
CA VAL A 272 2.16 6.20 1.47
C VAL A 272 1.32 6.55 0.26
N GLY A 273 0.03 6.82 0.45
CA GLY A 273 -0.90 7.05 -0.66
C GLY A 273 -1.54 8.43 -0.65
N ARG A 274 -2.73 8.52 -0.05
CA ARG A 274 -3.65 9.67 -0.14
C ARG A 274 -2.98 11.01 0.16
N SER A 275 -2.15 11.08 1.20
CA SER A 275 -1.45 12.30 1.61
C SER A 275 -0.49 12.88 0.57
N LEU A 276 0.12 12.04 -0.26
CA LEU A 276 1.09 12.47 -1.27
C LEU A 276 0.41 12.77 -2.60
N LEU A 277 -0.60 11.98 -2.96
CA LEU A 277 -1.34 12.16 -4.22
C LEU A 277 -2.34 13.32 -4.14
N TYR A 278 -2.91 13.56 -2.96
CA TYR A 278 -3.90 14.60 -2.71
C TYR A 278 -3.52 15.37 -1.44
N PRO A 279 -2.39 16.10 -1.46
CA PRO A 279 -1.93 16.84 -0.28
C PRO A 279 -2.92 17.94 0.09
N ALA A 280 -2.97 18.30 1.38
CA ALA A 280 -3.87 19.36 1.87
C ALA A 280 -3.49 20.73 1.29
N GLU A 281 -2.21 20.93 1.02
CA GLU A 281 -1.64 22.11 0.39
C GLU A 281 -0.49 21.72 -0.55
N GLY A 282 -0.23 22.57 -1.55
CA GLY A 282 0.87 22.38 -2.49
C GLY A 282 0.57 21.37 -3.60
N SER A 283 1.63 20.85 -4.21
CA SER A 283 1.55 19.92 -5.33
C SER A 283 2.03 18.52 -4.94
N VAL A 284 1.74 17.53 -5.79
CA VAL A 284 2.22 16.15 -5.61
C VAL A 284 3.74 16.12 -5.54
N GLU A 285 4.43 16.89 -6.38
CA GLU A 285 5.88 17.02 -6.39
C GLU A 285 6.41 17.45 -5.02
N THR A 286 5.89 18.53 -4.46
CA THR A 286 6.34 19.03 -3.15
C THR A 286 6.09 18.00 -2.06
N ALA A 287 4.89 17.41 -2.00
CA ALA A 287 4.57 16.43 -0.96
C ALA A 287 5.46 15.17 -1.04
N VAL A 288 5.70 14.67 -2.26
CA VAL A 288 6.57 13.52 -2.51
C VAL A 288 8.02 13.84 -2.20
N ASP A 289 8.54 14.98 -2.66
CA ASP A 289 9.93 15.38 -2.43
C ASP A 289 10.19 15.57 -0.91
N THR A 290 9.22 16.13 -0.17
CA THR A 290 9.31 16.22 1.29
C THR A 290 9.40 14.84 1.92
N ALA A 291 8.54 13.89 1.53
CA ALA A 291 8.55 12.53 2.08
C ALA A 291 9.83 11.76 1.74
N VAL A 292 10.35 11.93 0.52
CA VAL A 292 11.65 11.38 0.10
C VAL A 292 12.78 11.96 0.95
N GLY A 293 12.74 13.26 1.27
CA GLY A 293 13.74 13.92 2.12
C GLY A 293 13.77 13.44 3.57
N LEU A 294 12.82 12.58 3.99
CA LEU A 294 12.81 11.95 5.32
C LEU A 294 13.60 10.63 5.38
N LEU A 295 13.93 10.02 4.23
CA LEU A 295 14.55 8.69 4.10
C LEU A 295 16.08 8.77 4.11
#